data_AF-A0A9X1ICH9-F1
#
_entry.id   AF-A0A9X1ICH9-F1
#
_cell.length_a   1.000
_cell.length_b   1.000
_cell.length_c   1.000
_cell.angle_alpha   90.00
_cell.angle_beta   90.00
_cell.angle_gamma   90.00
#
_symmetry.space_group_name_H-M   'P 1'
#
loop_
_entity.id
_entity.type
_entity.pdbx_description
1 polymer ?
#
loop_
_entity_poly.entity_id
_entity_poly.type
_entity_poly.pdbx_seq_one_letter_code
_entity_poly.pdbx_strand_id
1 'polypeptide(L)' 'MRAAPQTVEAESDTTDHSALRLMLSYVEAECLRMGATDAARHAALAASLMPEAPKGGAAGAVRRPRGARLH' A
#
# COMPACT_ATOMS: atom_id res chain seq x y z
N MET A 1 19.22 26.37 23.53
CA MET A 1 18.50 26.27 22.24
C MET A 1 17.27 25.40 22.45
N ARG A 2 16.06 25.91 22.17
CA ARG A 2 14.81 25.18 22.36
C ARG A 2 14.42 24.54 21.03
N ALA A 3 14.38 23.21 20.96
CA ALA A 3 13.91 22.49 19.78
C ALA A 3 12.41 22.79 19.61
N ALA A 4 12.04 23.27 18.43
CA ALA A 4 10.64 23.48 18.06
C ALA A 4 9.95 22.10 17.96
N PRO A 5 8.70 21.97 18.44
CA PRO A 5 7.94 20.74 18.24
C PRO A 5 7.70 20.59 16.72
N GLN A 6 8.28 19.55 16.14
CA GLN A 6 7.95 19.14 14.79
C GLN A 6 6.51 18.61 14.84
N THR A 7 5.57 19.44 14.39
CA THR A 7 4.24 19.00 14.03
C THR A 7 4.41 18.07 12.84
N VAL A 8 4.51 16.77 13.10
CA VAL A 8 4.20 15.75 12.10
C VAL A 8 2.75 16.00 11.72
N GLU A 9 2.55 16.74 10.64
CA GLU A 9 1.26 16.79 9.96
C GLU A 9 0.89 15.33 9.72
N ALA A 10 -0.18 14.89 10.39
CA ALA A 10 -0.80 13.62 10.13
C ALA A 10 -1.41 13.72 8.74
N GLU A 11 -0.57 13.54 7.72
CA GLU A 11 -0.99 13.20 6.38
C GLU A 11 -1.93 12.02 6.58
N SER A 12 -3.23 12.25 6.34
CA SER A 12 -4.26 11.24 6.48
C SER A 12 -4.00 10.19 5.42
N ASP A 13 -3.10 9.28 5.77
CA ASP A 13 -2.48 8.29 4.92
C ASP A 13 -3.57 7.28 4.58
N THR A 14 -4.26 7.53 3.46
CA THR A 14 -5.26 6.60 2.95
C THR A 14 -4.55 5.31 2.63
N THR A 15 -4.56 4.38 3.58
CA THR A 15 -3.84 3.13 3.47
C THR A 15 -4.35 2.36 2.25
N ASP A 16 -3.49 2.11 1.27
CA ASP A 16 -3.87 1.38 0.06
C ASP A 16 -4.01 -0.12 0.37
N HIS A 17 -5.23 -0.52 0.72
CA HIS A 17 -5.57 -1.90 1.03
C HIS A 17 -5.46 -2.83 -0.18
N SER A 18 -5.50 -2.29 -1.40
CA SER A 18 -5.30 -3.09 -2.62
C SER A 18 -3.83 -3.48 -2.78
N ALA A 19 -2.92 -2.53 -2.56
CA ALA A 19 -1.49 -2.78 -2.54
C ALA A 19 -1.10 -3.75 -1.43
N LEU A 20 -1.64 -3.57 -0.22
CA LEU A 20 -1.38 -4.47 0.89
C LEU A 20 -1.81 -5.92 0.60
N ARG A 21 -2.99 -6.15 -0.01
CA ARG A 21 -3.40 -7.49 -0.42
C ARG A 21 -2.44 -8.13 -1.42
N LEU A 22 -2.02 -7.37 -2.44
CA LEU A 22 -1.05 -7.86 -3.42
C LEU A 22 0.26 -8.27 -2.76
N MET A 23 0.75 -7.48 -1.81
CA MET A 23 1.94 -7.83 -1.04
C MET A 23 1.75 -9.09 -0.21
N LEU A 24 0.59 -9.26 0.45
CA LEU A 24 0.31 -10.47 1.22
C LEU A 24 0.20 -11.72 0.33
N SER A 25 -0.39 -11.62 -0.87
CA SER A 25 -0.42 -12.72 -1.85
C SER A 25 0.98 -13.10 -2.33
N TYR A 26 1.86 -12.11 -2.52
CA TYR A 26 3.26 -12.39 -2.83
C TYR A 26 3.97 -13.12 -1.68
N VAL A 27 3.81 -12.64 -0.45
CA VAL A 27 4.40 -13.25 0.75
C VAL A 27 3.90 -14.69 0.94
N GLU A 28 2.60 -14.95 0.74
CA GLU A 28 2.04 -16.30 0.77
C GLU A 28 2.79 -17.24 -0.20
N ALA A 29 2.94 -16.81 -1.46
CA ALA A 29 3.62 -17.60 -2.49
C ALA A 29 5.09 -17.87 -2.13
N GLU A 30 5.81 -16.88 -1.62
CA GLU A 30 7.20 -17.05 -1.18
C GLU A 30 7.31 -17.99 0.03
N CYS A 31 6.39 -17.90 0.99
CA CYS A 31 6.33 -18.83 2.12
C CYS A 31 6.08 -20.27 1.64
N LEU A 32 5.18 -20.49 0.67
CA LEU A 32 4.96 -21.80 0.08
C LEU A 32 6.23 -22.32 -0.61
N ARG A 33 6.93 -21.47 -1.37
CA ARG A 33 8.19 -21.82 -2.05
C ARG A 33 9.29 -22.25 -1.08
N MET A 34 9.32 -21.66 0.11
CA MET A 34 10.27 -22.01 1.18
C MET A 34 9.82 -23.19 2.06
N GLY A 35 8.61 -23.73 1.85
CA GLY A 35 8.03 -24.78 2.69
C GLY A 35 7.48 -24.29 4.03
N ALA A 36 7.35 -22.98 4.24
CA ALA A 36 6.80 -22.36 5.45
C ALA A 36 5.27 -22.30 5.38
N THR A 37 4.61 -23.46 5.35
CA THR A 37 3.16 -23.57 5.09
C THR A 37 2.30 -22.85 6.14
N ASP A 38 2.68 -22.88 7.42
CA ASP A 38 1.93 -22.17 8.47
C ASP A 38 2.00 -20.64 8.30
N ALA A 39 3.16 -20.12 7.89
CA ALA A 39 3.32 -18.70 7.58
C ALA A 39 2.51 -18.29 6.35
N ALA A 40 2.49 -19.14 5.30
CA ALA A 40 1.65 -18.91 4.13
C ALA A 40 0.16 -18.85 4.51
N ARG A 41 -0.30 -19.75 5.37
CA ARG A 41 -1.68 -19.75 5.89
C ARG A 41 -2.00 -18.45 6.64
N HIS A 42 -1.08 -17.94 7.45
CA HIS A 42 -1.27 -16.66 8.14
C HIS A 42 -1.31 -15.47 7.17
N ALA A 43 -0.49 -15.46 6.13
CA ALA A 43 -0.52 -14.41 5.10
C ALA A 43 -1.86 -14.40 4.35
N ALA A 44 -2.36 -15.58 3.94
CA ALA A 44 -3.66 -15.74 3.31
C ALA A 44 -4.80 -15.27 4.24
N LEU A 45 -4.76 -15.66 5.52
CA LEU A 45 -5.73 -15.22 6.52
C LEU A 45 -5.74 -13.69 6.65
N ALA A 46 -4.56 -13.08 6.78
CA ALA A 46 -4.43 -11.63 6.87
C ALA A 46 -5.04 -10.92 5.66
N ALA A 47 -4.78 -11.43 4.44
CA ALA A 47 -5.34 -10.87 3.21
C ALA A 47 -6.88 -10.93 3.19
N SER A 48 -7.46 -12.03 3.67
CA SER A 48 -8.92 -12.21 3.75
C SER A 48 -9.61 -11.31 4.77
N LEU A 49 -8.89 -10.86 5.80
CA LEU A 49 -9.42 -9.96 6.84
C LEU A 49 -9.34 -8.49 6.43
N MET A 50 -8.70 -8.16 5.30
CA MET A 50 -8.54 -6.77 4.88
C MET A 50 -9.88 -6.16 4.41
N PRO A 51 -10.19 -4.91 4.80
CA PRO A 51 -11.39 -4.22 4.36
C PRO A 51 -11.46 -4.09 2.84
N GLU A 52 -12.58 -4.49 2.22
CA GLU A 52 -12.83 -4.31 0.79
C GLU A 52 -12.64 -2.85 0.40
N ALA A 53 -11.78 -2.61 -0.59
CA ALA A 53 -11.56 -1.25 -1.05
C ALA A 53 -12.87 -0.74 -1.65
N PRO A 54 -13.40 0.43 -1.24
CA PRO A 54 -14.54 1.01 -1.91
C PRO A 54 -14.18 1.19 -3.39
N LYS A 55 -15.04 0.71 -4.30
CA LYS A 55 -14.85 0.73 -5.77
C LYS A 55 -14.76 2.14 -6.40
N GLY A 56 -14.48 3.18 -5.61
CA GLY A 56 -14.41 4.57 -6.05
C GLY A 56 -13.35 5.33 -5.25
N GLY A 57 -12.12 5.32 -5.74
CA GLY A 57 -11.02 6.12 -5.22
C GLY A 57 -9.96 6.20 -6.30
N ALA A 58 -9.98 7.30 -7.04
CA ALA A 58 -9.28 7.56 -8.29
C ALA A 58 -7.88 6.95 -8.38
N ALA A 59 -7.65 6.20 -9.45
CA ALA A 59 -6.34 6.09 -10.07
C ALA A 59 -5.69 7.47 -10.04
N GLY A 60 -4.63 7.62 -9.25
CA GLY A 60 -3.86 8.85 -9.15
C GLY A 60 -3.55 9.29 -10.57
N ALA A 61 -4.22 10.36 -11.00
CA ALA A 61 -4.01 10.94 -12.31
C ALA A 61 -2.54 11.31 -12.38
N VAL A 62 -1.77 10.56 -13.17
CA VAL A 62 -0.44 10.95 -13.58
C VAL A 62 -0.61 12.28 -14.31
N ARG A 63 -0.48 13.39 -13.57
CA ARG A 63 -0.52 14.74 -14.12
C ARG A 63 0.73 14.89 -14.96
N ARG A 64 0.63 14.52 -16.24
CA ARG A 64 1.63 14.87 -17.24
C ARG A 64 1.72 16.40 -17.28
N PRO A 65 2.90 17.00 -17.04
CA PRO A 65 3.05 18.45 -17.14
C PRO A 65 2.83 18.86 -18.61
N ARG A 66 1.68 19.49 -18.88
CA ARG A 66 1.40 20.19 -20.13
C ARG A 66 2.23 21.47 -20.15
N GLY A 67 3.49 21.39 -20.56
CA GLY A 67 4.35 22.58 -20.54
C GLY A 67 5.62 22.56 -21.39
N ALA A 68 5.97 21.50 -22.12
CA ALA A 68 7.13 21.52 -23.00
C ALA A 68 6.74 21.96 -24.43
N ARG A 69 6.35 23.23 -24.60
CA ARG A 69 6.57 23.94 -25.86
C ARG A 69 7.58 25.03 -25.58
N LEU A 70 8.85 24.73 -25.86
CA LEU A 70 9.86 25.75 -26.05
C LEU A 70 9.88 26.08 -27.55
N HIS A 71 9.73 27.38 -27.82
CA HIS A 71 9.83 28.00 -29.13
C HIS A 71 11.27 27.94 -29.66
#